data_AF-A0A1V5LY76-F1
#
_entry.id   AF-A0A1V5LY76-F1
#
_cell.length_a   1.000
_cell.length_b   1.000
_cell.length_c   1.000
_cell.angle_alpha   90.00
_cell.angle_beta   90.00
_cell.angle_gamma   90.00
#
_symmetry.space_group_name_H-M   'P 1'
#
loop_
_entity.id
_entity.type
_entity.pdbx_description
1 polymer ?
#
loop_
_entity_poly.entity_id
_entity_poly.type
_entity_poly.pdbx_seq_one_letter_code
_entity_poly.pdbx_strand_id
1 'polypeptide(L)'
;MDVGSAVSAPHDITADPVALAIAKGFRWQELLDNGTYPTVRALAKAVKQDTAYVARTIRLTLLAPDIIEAVMAGQCPPALTLKRLTREFPVVWEDQRRAWGVATSAVTRDTRKGRYT
;
A
#
# COMPACT_ATOMS: atom_id res chain seq x y z
N MET A 1 34.30 -16.33 8.98
CA MET A 1 33.38 -16.46 7.84
C MET A 1 32.52 -15.21 7.86
N ASP A 2 32.82 -14.31 6.95
CA ASP A 2 32.16 -13.01 6.80
C ASP A 2 30.87 -13.21 5.98
N VAL A 3 29.71 -13.10 6.63
CA VAL A 3 28.45 -12.90 5.91
C VAL A 3 28.22 -11.41 5.86
N GLY A 4 28.81 -10.79 4.83
CA GLY A 4 28.49 -9.43 4.42
C GLY A 4 26.98 -9.29 4.29
N SER A 5 26.37 -8.67 5.29
CA SER A 5 24.99 -8.19 5.23
C SER A 5 24.98 -7.14 4.14
N ALA A 6 24.54 -7.54 2.94
CA ALA A 6 24.34 -6.63 1.83
C ALA A 6 23.26 -5.63 2.26
N VAL A 7 23.69 -4.49 2.80
CA VAL A 7 22.86 -3.30 2.92
C VAL A 7 22.53 -2.91 1.49
N SER A 8 21.38 -3.37 1.00
CA SER A 8 20.83 -2.97 -0.29
C SER A 8 20.90 -1.45 -0.39
N ALA A 9 21.43 -0.94 -1.50
CA ALA A 9 21.46 0.48 -1.81
C ALA A 9 20.06 1.10 -1.56
N PRO A 10 19.98 2.35 -1.07
CA PRO A 10 18.69 2.99 -0.82
C PRO A 10 17.85 2.91 -2.09
N HIS A 11 16.77 2.14 -2.04
CA HIS A 11 15.83 2.03 -3.14
C HIS A 11 15.18 3.40 -3.29
N ASP A 12 15.30 4.02 -4.46
CA ASP A 12 14.60 5.27 -4.72
C ASP A 12 13.10 5.00 -4.74
N ILE A 13 12.46 5.22 -3.59
CA ILE A 13 11.02 4.99 -3.41
C ILE A 13 10.18 5.86 -4.35
N THR A 14 10.73 6.97 -4.84
CA THR A 14 10.03 7.85 -5.79
C THR A 14 9.98 7.24 -7.19
N ALA A 15 10.92 6.33 -7.49
CA ALA A 15 10.94 5.52 -8.69
C ALA A 15 10.28 4.14 -8.52
N ASP A 16 9.93 3.72 -7.30
CA ASP A 16 9.28 2.43 -7.04
C ASP A 16 7.82 2.43 -7.60
N PRO A 17 7.50 1.56 -8.59
CA PRO A 17 6.18 1.53 -9.20
C PRO A 17 5.05 1.14 -8.24
N VAL A 18 5.33 0.31 -7.23
CA VAL A 18 4.36 -0.11 -6.20
C VAL A 18 4.10 1.05 -5.25
N ALA A 19 5.16 1.71 -4.77
CA ALA A 19 5.02 2.89 -3.90
C ALA A 19 4.21 4.01 -4.60
N LEU A 20 4.54 4.29 -5.87
CA LEU A 20 3.80 5.27 -6.66
C LEU A 20 2.33 4.90 -6.87
N ALA A 21 2.03 3.61 -7.07
CA ALA A 21 0.66 3.15 -7.21
C ALA A 21 -0.15 3.29 -5.91
N ILE A 22 0.46 2.99 -4.76
CA ILE A 22 -0.16 3.18 -3.44
C ILE A 22 -0.43 4.68 -3.21
N ALA A 23 0.55 5.55 -3.48
CA ALA A 23 0.40 6.99 -3.33
C ALA A 23 -0.74 7.54 -4.22
N LYS A 24 -0.83 7.07 -5.48
CA LYS A 24 -1.97 7.39 -6.37
C LYS A 24 -3.29 6.91 -5.78
N GLY A 25 -3.32 5.70 -5.23
CA GLY A 25 -4.50 5.12 -4.59
C GLY A 25 -5.06 6.01 -3.48
N PHE A 26 -4.20 6.44 -2.55
CA PHE A 26 -4.59 7.35 -1.47
C PHE A 26 -5.06 8.71 -2.00
N ARG A 27 -4.30 9.31 -2.93
CA ARG A 27 -4.69 10.59 -3.51
C ARG A 27 -6.04 10.53 -4.22
N TRP A 28 -6.30 9.45 -4.93
CA TRP A 28 -7.56 9.23 -5.65
C TRP A 28 -8.74 8.95 -4.72
N GLN A 29 -8.52 8.21 -3.64
CA GLN A 29 -9.51 8.01 -2.58
C GLN A 29 -9.89 9.35 -1.95
N GLU A 30 -8.90 10.18 -1.58
CA GLU A 30 -9.13 11.51 -1.00
C GLU A 30 -9.97 12.41 -1.91
N LEU A 31 -9.70 12.41 -3.22
CA LEU A 31 -10.46 13.20 -4.21
C LEU A 31 -11.92 12.73 -4.39
N LEU A 32 -12.21 11.47 -4.06
CA LEU A 32 -13.58 10.96 -4.03
C LEU A 32 -14.24 11.34 -2.70
N ASP A 33 -13.54 11.13 -1.58
CA ASP A 33 -14.06 11.37 -0.24
C ASP A 33 -14.39 12.85 0.02
N ASN A 34 -13.59 13.76 -0.53
CA ASN A 34 -13.84 15.20 -0.43
C ASN A 34 -14.82 15.74 -1.50
N GLY A 35 -15.36 14.86 -2.35
CA GLY A 35 -16.34 15.23 -3.37
C GLY A 35 -15.78 15.96 -4.59
N THR A 36 -14.46 16.10 -4.75
CA THR A 36 -13.85 16.71 -5.96
C THR A 36 -14.29 15.98 -7.22
N TYR A 37 -14.41 14.66 -7.15
CA TYR A 37 -15.06 13.85 -8.19
C TYR A 37 -16.21 13.05 -7.58
N PRO A 38 -17.40 13.06 -8.21
CA PRO A 38 -18.58 12.40 -7.65
C PRO A 38 -18.55 10.88 -7.78
N THR A 39 -17.72 10.33 -8.68
CA THR A 39 -17.63 8.88 -8.93
C THR A 39 -16.24 8.49 -9.41
N VAL A 40 -15.90 7.20 -9.25
CA VAL A 40 -14.69 6.61 -9.85
C VAL A 40 -14.63 6.82 -11.36
N ARG A 41 -15.78 6.77 -12.06
CA ARG A 41 -15.86 7.02 -13.51
C ARG A 41 -15.51 8.46 -13.87
N ALA A 42 -15.97 9.43 -13.08
CA ALA A 42 -15.65 10.84 -13.28
C ALA A 42 -14.15 11.10 -13.06
N LEU A 43 -13.58 10.54 -11.99
CA LEU A 43 -12.15 10.59 -11.73
C LEU A 43 -11.34 9.94 -12.86
N ALA A 44 -11.73 8.74 -13.31
CA ALA A 44 -11.05 8.02 -14.39
C ALA A 44 -11.01 8.82 -15.70
N LYS A 45 -12.12 9.49 -16.05
CA LYS A 45 -12.15 10.40 -17.20
C LYS A 45 -11.18 11.57 -17.02
N ALA A 46 -11.09 12.15 -15.82
CA ALA A 46 -10.21 13.27 -15.53
C ALA A 46 -8.72 12.90 -15.61
N VAL A 47 -8.34 11.72 -15.08
CA VAL A 47 -6.94 11.23 -15.11
C VAL A 47 -6.59 10.46 -16.38
N LYS A 48 -7.52 10.38 -17.35
CA LYS A 48 -7.38 9.65 -18.63
C LYS A 48 -6.95 8.19 -18.46
N GLN A 49 -7.56 7.52 -17.49
CA GLN A 49 -7.34 6.10 -17.23
C GLN A 49 -8.63 5.31 -17.36
N ASP A 50 -8.50 3.99 -17.47
CA ASP A 50 -9.64 3.09 -17.41
C ASP A 50 -10.26 3.06 -16.00
N THR A 51 -11.58 2.91 -15.93
CA THR A 51 -12.31 2.91 -14.66
C THR A 51 -11.89 1.72 -13.77
N ALA A 52 -11.64 0.55 -14.36
CA ALA A 52 -11.18 -0.61 -13.60
C ALA A 52 -9.73 -0.43 -13.12
N TYR A 53 -8.88 0.25 -13.89
CA TYR A 53 -7.53 0.60 -13.41
C TYR A 53 -7.60 1.52 -12.19
N VAL A 54 -8.37 2.60 -12.26
CA VAL A 54 -8.54 3.54 -11.13
C VAL A 54 -9.09 2.81 -9.90
N ALA A 55 -10.12 1.97 -10.06
CA ALA A 55 -10.66 1.17 -8.96
C ALA A 55 -9.62 0.22 -8.35
N ARG A 56 -8.80 -0.46 -9.16
CA ARG A 56 -7.74 -1.35 -8.68
C ARG A 56 -6.64 -0.58 -7.93
N THR A 57 -6.27 0.60 -8.39
CA THR A 57 -5.28 1.45 -7.73
C THR A 57 -5.80 1.99 -6.40
N ILE A 58 -7.05 2.45 -6.34
CA ILE A 58 -7.69 2.86 -5.09
C ILE A 58 -7.76 1.69 -4.10
N ARG A 59 -8.06 0.47 -4.57
CA ARG A 59 -8.10 -0.72 -3.71
C ARG A 59 -6.77 -0.99 -3.01
N LEU A 60 -5.64 -0.51 -3.52
CA LEU A 60 -4.34 -0.64 -2.84
C LEU A 60 -4.30 0.09 -1.48
N THR A 61 -5.21 1.02 -1.23
CA THR A 61 -5.36 1.62 0.11
C THR A 61 -5.86 0.63 1.17
N LEU A 62 -6.39 -0.53 0.76
CA LEU A 62 -6.87 -1.60 1.65
C LEU A 62 -5.75 -2.58 2.08
N LEU A 63 -4.51 -2.32 1.66
CA LEU A 63 -3.35 -3.07 2.15
C LEU A 63 -3.20 -2.89 3.66
N ALA A 64 -2.70 -3.91 4.33
CA ALA A 64 -2.40 -3.80 5.75
C ALA A 64 -1.36 -2.68 5.99
N PRO A 65 -1.49 -1.88 7.06
CA PRO A 65 -0.62 -0.73 7.29
C PRO A 65 0.87 -1.05 7.29
N ASP A 66 1.26 -2.18 7.90
CA ASP A 66 2.64 -2.67 7.96
C ASP A 66 3.21 -3.02 6.58
N ILE A 67 2.37 -3.48 5.65
CA ILE A 67 2.78 -3.73 4.26
C ILE A 67 3.00 -2.41 3.52
N ILE A 68 2.14 -1.41 3.75
CA ILE A 68 2.30 -0.07 3.17
C ILE A 68 3.58 0.58 3.69
N GLU A 69 3.80 0.53 5.01
CA GLU A 69 5.01 1.03 5.67
C GLU A 69 6.27 0.39 5.11
N ALA A 70 6.27 -0.94 4.93
CA ALA A 70 7.40 -1.66 4.34
C ALA A 70 7.70 -1.19 2.91
N VAL A 71 6.67 -1.00 2.07
CA VAL A 71 6.86 -0.45 0.71
C VAL A 71 7.42 0.96 0.75
N MET A 72 6.88 1.82 1.61
CA MET A 72 7.34 3.21 1.73
C MET A 72 8.74 3.32 2.33
N ALA A 73 9.19 2.31 3.09
CA ALA A 73 10.55 2.19 3.59
C ALA A 73 11.53 1.58 2.57
N GLY A 74 11.08 1.29 1.34
CA GLY A 74 11.89 0.60 0.33
C GLY A 74 12.12 -0.90 0.62
N GLN A 75 11.41 -1.44 1.59
CA GLN A 75 11.45 -2.85 2.02
C GLN A 75 10.32 -3.64 1.36
N CYS A 76 10.15 -3.48 0.04
CA CYS A 76 9.09 -4.14 -0.70
C CYS A 76 9.34 -5.66 -0.71
N PRO A 77 8.42 -6.50 -0.16
CA PRO A 77 8.57 -7.95 -0.25
C PRO A 77 8.67 -8.36 -1.72
N PRO A 78 9.58 -9.28 -2.12
CA PRO A 78 9.74 -9.68 -3.52
C PRO A 78 8.44 -10.23 -4.14
N ALA A 79 7.57 -10.74 -3.26
CA ALA A 79 6.26 -11.29 -3.59
C ALA A 79 5.21 -10.19 -3.88
N LEU A 80 5.45 -8.94 -3.50
CA LEU A 80 4.51 -7.81 -3.59
C LEU A 80 4.76 -7.01 -4.88
N THR A 81 4.29 -7.53 -6.01
CA THR A 81 4.43 -6.86 -7.31
C THR A 81 3.12 -6.20 -7.76
N LEU A 82 3.22 -5.16 -8.58
CA LEU A 82 2.04 -4.54 -9.21
C LEU A 82 1.16 -5.56 -9.93
N LYS A 83 1.75 -6.57 -10.58
CA LYS A 83 1.00 -7.65 -11.27
C LYS A 83 0.12 -8.45 -10.30
N ARG A 84 0.58 -8.69 -9.07
CA ARG A 84 -0.20 -9.41 -8.05
C ARG A 84 -1.21 -8.49 -7.38
N LEU A 85 -0.83 -7.24 -7.13
CA LEU A 85 -1.70 -6.22 -6.51
C LEU A 85 -2.86 -5.77 -7.42
N THR A 86 -2.66 -5.79 -8.74
CA THR A 86 -3.72 -5.48 -9.72
C THR A 86 -4.69 -6.63 -9.94
N ARG A 87 -4.36 -7.85 -9.48
CA ARG A 87 -5.30 -8.97 -9.37
C ARG A 87 -6.08 -8.87 -8.06
N GLU A 88 -7.01 -9.79 -7.86
CA GLU A 88 -7.68 -9.94 -6.56
C GLU A 88 -6.65 -10.33 -5.49
N PHE A 89 -6.72 -9.68 -4.34
CA PHE A 89 -5.92 -9.99 -3.16
C PHE A 89 -6.84 -10.06 -1.92
N PRO A 90 -6.45 -10.80 -0.86
CA PRO A 90 -7.29 -10.97 0.31
C PRO A 90 -7.63 -9.64 0.98
N VAL A 91 -8.89 -9.45 1.39
CA VAL A 91 -9.30 -8.24 2.14
C VAL A 91 -8.86 -8.34 3.61
N VAL A 92 -8.76 -9.55 4.15
CA VAL A 92 -8.31 -9.79 5.53
C VAL A 92 -6.80 -9.58 5.63
N TRP A 93 -6.36 -8.68 6.51
CA TRP A 93 -4.95 -8.32 6.67
C TRP A 93 -4.03 -9.49 7.06
N GLU A 94 -4.53 -10.45 7.83
CA GLU A 94 -3.75 -11.66 8.15
C GLU A 94 -3.48 -12.51 6.91
N ASP A 95 -4.46 -12.65 6.01
CA ASP A 95 -4.29 -13.35 4.75
C ASP A 95 -3.35 -12.59 3.80
N GLN A 96 -3.39 -11.26 3.83
CA GLN A 96 -2.44 -10.43 3.08
C GLN A 96 -1.00 -10.68 3.54
N ARG A 97 -0.75 -10.64 4.85
CA ARG A 97 0.57 -10.94 5.44
C ARG A 97 1.05 -12.34 5.07
N ARG A 98 0.19 -13.35 5.17
CA ARG A 98 0.48 -14.72 4.71
C ARG A 98 0.82 -14.76 3.22
N ALA A 99 0.04 -14.08 2.38
CA ALA A 99 0.21 -14.09 0.92
C ALA A 99 1.49 -13.39 0.43
N TRP A 100 2.04 -12.47 1.23
CA TRP A 100 3.24 -11.69 0.88
C TRP A 100 4.46 -11.98 1.77
N GLY A 101 4.34 -12.90 2.72
CA GLY A 101 5.43 -13.30 3.60
C GLY A 101 5.89 -12.18 4.54
N VAL A 102 5.01 -11.23 4.87
CA VAL A 102 5.31 -10.16 5.83
C VAL A 102 5.06 -10.72 7.22
N ALA A 103 6.14 -10.86 8.00
CA ALA A 103 6.02 -11.20 9.41
C ALA A 103 5.15 -10.13 10.08
N THR A 104 4.20 -10.55 10.90
CA THR A 104 3.46 -9.62 11.76
C THR A 104 4.49 -8.94 12.65
N SER A 105 4.93 -7.73 12.28
CA SER A 105 5.45 -6.81 13.26
C SER A 105 4.28 -6.55 14.18
N ALA A 106 4.32 -7.15 15.37
CA ALA A 106 3.35 -6.85 16.40
C ALA A 106 3.34 -5.33 16.48
N VAL A 107 2.25 -4.70 16.03
CA VAL A 107 1.99 -3.30 16.31
C VAL A 107 2.16 -3.22 17.81
N THR A 108 3.27 -2.63 18.25
CA THR A 108 3.46 -2.23 19.64
C THR A 108 2.30 -1.29 19.88
N ARG A 109 1.20 -1.85 20.40
CA ARG A 109 0.20 -1.07 21.11
C ARG A 109 0.99 -0.49 22.27
N ASP A 110 1.56 0.69 22.06
CA ASP A 110 1.99 1.54 23.15
C ASP A 110 0.73 1.73 23.99
N THR A 111 0.68 0.93 25.04
CA THR A 111 -0.34 0.97 26.06
C THR A 111 0.01 2.15 26.95
N ARG A 112 -0.15 3.37 26.43
CA ARG A 112 -0.38 4.52 27.29
C ARG A 112 -1.80 4.40 27.85
N LYS A 113 -1.90 3.57 28.88
CA LYS A 113 -2.92 3.68 29.92
C LYS A 113 -2.94 5.13 30.43
N GLY A 114 -4.14 5.66 30.60
CA GLY A 114 -4.43 6.92 31.28
C GLY A 114 -4.84 8.01 30.28
N ARG A 115 -5.98 8.68 30.40
CA ARG A 115 -6.87 8.87 31.54
C ARG A 115 -8.09 9.61 30.98
N TYR A 116 -9.26 8.99 31.00
CA TYR A 116 -10.54 9.71 31.01
C TYR A 116 -11.35 9.12 32.15
N THR A 117 -10.99 9.57 33.36
CA THR A 117 -11.95 9.78 34.45
C THR A 117 -12.20 11.26 34.50
#